data_AF-A0A7V0QAB0-F1
#
_entry.id   AF-A0A7V0QAB0-F1
#
_cell.length_a   1.000
_cell.length_b   1.000
_cell.length_c   1.000
_cell.angle_alpha   90.00
_cell.angle_beta   90.00
_cell.angle_gamma   90.00
#
_symmetry.space_group_name_H-M   'P 1'
#
loop_
_entity.id
_entity.type
_entity.pdbx_description
1 polymer ?
#
loop_
_entity_poly.entity_id
_entity_poly.type
_entity_poly.pdbx_seq_one_letter_code
_entity_poly.pdbx_strand_id
1 'polypeptide(L)'
;MIKTKKGFTLIELLVVIAIIGILASIVLVSMGGARAKARDAVRKSDMRQIVSAQQLCYDDSTCNGQDEFFQSSTWPTAIGTYMPSVPTDPGTGTYVWVDNSSSGDEDQFCAYGTLEGPSTTTYYTSSERGNFSCTTTPTLADCCF
;
A
#
# COMPACT_ATOMS: atom_id res chain seq x y z
N MET A 1 -55.11 13.28 -37.04
CA MET A 1 -54.91 12.31 -35.94
C MET A 1 -54.04 12.98 -34.88
N ILE A 2 -54.64 13.48 -33.80
CA ILE A 2 -53.94 14.29 -32.78
C ILE A 2 -53.28 13.33 -31.79
N LYS A 3 -51.95 13.28 -31.76
CA LYS A 3 -51.19 12.54 -30.74
C LYS A 3 -51.34 13.26 -29.41
N THR A 4 -51.97 12.60 -28.43
CA THR A 4 -51.98 13.06 -27.03
C THR A 4 -50.57 12.99 -26.48
N LYS A 5 -49.97 14.14 -26.16
CA LYS A 5 -48.70 14.18 -25.42
C LYS A 5 -48.99 13.81 -23.97
N LYS A 6 -48.52 12.65 -23.52
CA LYS A 6 -48.52 12.29 -22.09
C LYS A 6 -47.53 13.20 -21.37
N GLY A 7 -48.02 14.04 -20.47
CA GLY A 7 -47.20 14.87 -19.59
C GLY A 7 -46.71 14.06 -18.39
N PHE A 8 -45.48 14.33 -17.95
CA PHE A 8 -44.91 13.77 -16.72
C PHE A 8 -45.54 14.49 -15.52
N THR A 9 -45.99 13.76 -14.50
CA THR A 9 -46.55 14.38 -13.29
C THR A 9 -45.44 14.83 -12.35
N LEU A 10 -45.70 15.89 -11.56
CA LEU A 10 -44.75 16.37 -10.55
C LEU A 10 -44.45 15.30 -9.49
N ILE A 11 -45.43 14.45 -9.17
CA ILE A 11 -45.26 13.36 -8.20
C ILE A 11 -44.37 12.24 -8.73
N GLU A 12 -44.45 11.92 -10.03
CA GLU A 12 -43.52 10.96 -10.66
C GLU A 12 -42.08 11.47 -10.60
N LEU A 13 -41.86 12.77 -10.82
CA LEU A 13 -40.52 13.35 -10.72
C LEU A 13 -40.00 13.32 -9.27
N LEU A 14 -40.88 13.61 -8.30
CA LEU A 14 -40.53 13.63 -6.88
C LEU A 14 -40.11 12.26 -6.35
N VAL A 15 -40.83 11.20 -6.73
CA VAL A 15 -40.50 9.83 -6.32
C VAL A 15 -39.15 9.39 -6.92
N VAL A 16 -38.85 9.77 -8.17
CA VAL A 16 -37.59 9.40 -8.83
C VAL A 16 -36.39 10.02 -8.12
N ILE A 17 -36.42 11.32 -7.80
CA ILE A 17 -35.30 11.96 -7.09
C ILE A 17 -35.14 11.41 -5.67
N ALA A 18 -36.24 11.02 -5.01
CA ALA A 18 -36.19 10.38 -3.70
C ALA A 18 -35.48 9.02 -3.76
N ILE A 19 -35.81 8.18 -4.75
CA ILE A 19 -35.16 6.87 -4.94
C ILE A 19 -33.67 7.05 -5.30
N ILE A 20 -33.33 7.98 -6.19
CA ILE A 20 -31.93 8.28 -6.54
C ILE A 20 -31.15 8.73 -5.31
N GLY A 21 -31.75 9.57 -4.45
CA GLY A 21 -31.12 10.02 -3.20
C GLY A 21 -30.81 8.87 -2.23
N ILE A 22 -31.75 7.93 -2.05
CA ILE A 22 -31.56 6.75 -1.21
C ILE A 22 -30.43 5.87 -1.77
N LEU A 23 -30.49 5.53 -3.06
CA LEU A 23 -29.47 4.70 -3.71
C LEU A 23 -28.07 5.34 -3.67
N ALA A 24 -27.98 6.65 -3.91
CA ALA A 24 -26.72 7.38 -3.86
C ALA A 24 -26.07 7.34 -2.45
N SER A 25 -26.87 7.47 -1.38
CA SER A 25 -26.35 7.43 -0.01
C SER A 25 -25.70 6.09 0.37
N ILE A 26 -26.30 4.96 -0.06
CA ILE A 26 -25.78 3.61 0.22
C ILE A 26 -24.44 3.40 -0.50
N VAL A 27 -24.34 3.85 -1.75
CA VAL A 27 -23.11 3.73 -2.55
C VAL A 27 -21.95 4.45 -1.87
N LEU A 28 -22.17 5.68 -1.38
CA LEU A 28 -21.12 6.46 -0.72
C LEU A 28 -20.53 5.78 0.52
N VAL A 29 -21.35 5.14 1.35
CA VAL A 29 -20.88 4.45 2.57
C VAL A 29 -20.02 3.23 2.21
N SER A 30 -20.35 2.50 1.15
CA SER A 30 -19.60 1.31 0.73
C SER A 30 -18.23 1.62 0.09
N MET A 31 -18.07 2.79 -0.56
CA MET A 31 -16.85 3.14 -1.28
C MET A 31 -15.64 3.42 -0.37
N GLY A 32 -15.86 3.84 0.88
CA GLY A 32 -14.78 4.15 1.82
C GLY A 32 -13.88 2.95 2.11
N GLY A 33 -14.47 1.81 2.50
CA GLY A 33 -13.74 0.58 2.79
C GLY A 33 -13.11 -0.06 1.54
N ALA A 34 -13.73 0.10 0.36
CA ALA A 34 -13.18 -0.42 -0.89
C ALA A 34 -11.87 0.28 -1.29
N ARG A 35 -11.79 1.61 -1.11
CA ARG A 35 -10.58 2.39 -1.40
C ARG A 35 -9.43 2.04 -0.47
N ALA A 36 -9.70 1.85 0.82
CA ALA A 36 -8.71 1.41 1.80
C ALA A 36 -8.10 0.05 1.43
N LYS A 37 -8.96 -0.94 1.10
CA LYS A 37 -8.50 -2.26 0.64
C LYS A 37 -7.69 -2.22 -0.65
N ALA A 38 -8.06 -1.33 -1.59
CA ALA A 38 -7.31 -1.15 -2.83
C ALA A 38 -5.91 -0.58 -2.56
N ARG A 39 -5.79 0.41 -1.67
CA ARG A 39 -4.50 0.94 -1.24
C ARG A 39 -3.66 -0.11 -0.52
N ASP A 40 -4.26 -0.89 0.38
CA ASP A 40 -3.55 -1.99 1.05
C ASP A 40 -3.05 -3.06 0.07
N ALA A 41 -3.80 -3.34 -0.99
CA ALA A 41 -3.34 -4.25 -2.04
C ALA A 41 -2.09 -3.71 -2.76
N VAL A 42 -2.06 -2.40 -3.04
CA VAL A 42 -0.88 -1.71 -3.59
C VAL A 42 0.29 -1.79 -2.61
N ARG A 43 0.09 -1.45 -1.33
CA ARG A 43 1.13 -1.58 -0.29
C ARG A 43 1.75 -2.96 -0.23
N LYS A 44 0.92 -4.00 -0.30
CA LYS A 44 1.41 -5.39 -0.29
C LYS A 44 2.21 -5.73 -1.55
N SER A 45 1.76 -5.24 -2.71
CA SER A 45 2.50 -5.40 -3.97
C SER A 45 3.85 -4.68 -3.93
N ASP A 46 3.89 -3.48 -3.35
CA ASP A 46 5.10 -2.67 -3.23
C ASP A 46 6.13 -3.33 -2.32
N MET A 47 5.73 -3.81 -1.14
CA MET A 47 6.62 -4.55 -0.25
C MET A 47 7.15 -5.85 -0.87
N ARG A 48 6.37 -6.53 -1.71
CA ARG A 48 6.84 -7.72 -2.46
C ARG A 48 7.90 -7.37 -3.49
N GLN A 49 7.68 -6.27 -4.24
CA GLN A 49 8.67 -5.78 -5.20
C GLN A 49 9.97 -5.39 -4.52
N ILE A 50 9.90 -4.81 -3.30
CA ILE A 50 11.08 -4.47 -2.51
C ILE A 50 11.86 -5.73 -2.12
N VAL A 51 11.19 -6.77 -1.62
CA VAL A 51 11.86 -8.05 -1.32
C VAL A 51 12.57 -8.61 -2.56
N SER A 52 11.89 -8.64 -3.71
CA SER A 52 12.50 -9.13 -4.95
C SER A 52 13.68 -8.28 -5.41
N ALA A 53 13.58 -6.95 -5.34
CA ALA A 53 14.68 -6.06 -5.68
C ALA A 53 15.86 -6.26 -4.74
N GLN A 54 15.61 -6.41 -3.43
CA GLN A 54 16.64 -6.66 -2.43
C GLN A 54 17.34 -8.00 -2.63
N GLN A 55 16.59 -9.06 -2.93
CA GLN A 55 17.17 -10.37 -3.23
C GLN A 55 18.06 -10.34 -4.48
N LEU A 56 17.65 -9.63 -5.54
CA LEU A 56 18.49 -9.45 -6.73
C LEU A 56 19.72 -8.59 -6.42
N CYS A 57 19.56 -7.59 -5.55
CA CYS A 57 20.61 -6.68 -5.12
C CYS A 57 21.68 -7.39 -4.29
N TYR A 58 21.28 -8.35 -3.44
CA TYR A 58 22.17 -9.15 -2.59
C TYR A 58 23.24 -9.89 -3.40
N ASP A 59 22.85 -10.47 -4.54
CA ASP A 59 23.75 -11.23 -5.40
C ASP A 59 24.57 -10.35 -6.36
N ASP A 60 24.37 -9.02 -6.36
CA ASP A 60 24.99 -8.08 -7.31
C ASP A 60 25.90 -7.04 -6.64
N SER A 61 27.19 -7.16 -6.94
CA SER A 61 28.26 -6.23 -6.55
C SER A 61 27.99 -4.75 -6.84
N THR A 62 27.12 -4.41 -7.79
CA THR A 62 26.85 -3.02 -8.20
C THR A 62 25.89 -2.28 -7.28
N CYS A 63 25.32 -2.98 -6.30
CA CYS A 63 24.14 -2.55 -5.57
C CYS A 63 24.46 -1.90 -4.21
N ASN A 64 25.43 -2.45 -3.48
CA ASN A 64 26.14 -1.85 -2.32
C ASN A 64 27.38 -2.68 -1.92
N GLY A 65 27.42 -3.95 -2.29
CA GLY A 65 28.49 -4.94 -2.09
C GLY A 65 28.04 -6.27 -2.69
N GLN A 66 28.90 -7.29 -2.75
CA GLN A 66 28.43 -8.66 -3.00
C GLN A 66 28.06 -9.30 -1.67
N ASP A 67 26.98 -10.07 -1.64
CA ASP A 67 26.48 -10.75 -0.43
C ASP A 67 25.97 -9.75 0.63
N GLU A 68 25.43 -8.61 0.20
CA GLU A 68 24.93 -7.55 1.10
C GLU A 68 23.58 -7.01 0.61
N PHE A 69 22.60 -6.86 1.51
CA PHE A 69 21.36 -6.16 1.15
C PHE A 69 21.60 -4.65 1.02
N PHE A 70 20.71 -3.97 0.28
CA PHE A 70 20.82 -2.52 0.16
C PHE A 70 20.74 -1.84 1.53
N GLN A 71 21.74 -1.00 1.81
CA GLN A 71 21.89 -0.29 3.07
C GLN A 71 21.40 1.15 2.93
N SER A 72 20.60 1.60 3.89
CA SER A 72 20.11 2.98 3.96
C SER A 72 19.70 3.35 5.38
N SER A 73 19.87 4.63 5.73
CA SER A 73 19.36 5.19 6.98
C SER A 73 17.92 5.69 6.89
N THR A 74 17.40 5.85 5.68
CA THR A 74 16.07 6.38 5.41
C THR A 74 15.42 5.68 4.22
N TRP A 75 14.16 6.00 3.93
CA TRP A 75 13.50 5.49 2.72
C TRP A 75 14.34 5.86 1.47
N PRO A 76 14.91 4.86 0.77
CA PRO A 76 15.86 5.16 -0.31
C PRO A 76 15.14 5.70 -1.53
N THR A 77 15.85 6.32 -2.48
CA THR A 77 15.24 6.77 -3.74
C THR A 77 15.22 5.67 -4.81
N ALA A 78 16.15 4.72 -4.70
CA ALA A 78 16.29 3.54 -5.54
C ALA A 78 16.90 2.38 -4.72
N ILE A 79 16.68 1.14 -5.16
CA ILE A 79 17.37 -0.06 -4.66
C ILE A 79 18.21 -0.60 -5.82
N GLY A 80 19.46 -0.14 -5.87
CA GLY A 80 20.39 -0.37 -6.98
C GLY A 80 19.76 -0.16 -8.35
N THR A 81 20.12 -1.04 -9.30
CA THR A 81 19.55 -1.05 -10.66
C THR A 81 18.22 -1.81 -10.77
N TYR A 82 17.88 -2.62 -9.76
CA TYR A 82 16.70 -3.48 -9.78
C TYR A 82 15.41 -2.75 -9.40
N MET A 83 15.53 -1.60 -8.73
CA MET A 83 14.41 -0.69 -8.48
C MET A 83 14.89 0.76 -8.58
N PRO A 84 14.92 1.35 -9.80
CA PRO A 84 15.42 2.71 -10.02
C PRO A 84 14.52 3.81 -9.44
N SER A 85 13.28 3.47 -9.10
CA SER A 85 12.35 4.33 -8.36
C SER A 85 11.61 3.46 -7.37
N VAL A 86 11.78 3.73 -6.08
CA VAL A 86 10.99 3.05 -5.05
C VAL A 86 9.53 3.51 -5.08
N PRO A 87 8.59 2.64 -4.67
CA PRO A 87 7.20 3.01 -4.55
C PRO A 87 6.96 4.00 -3.39
N THR A 88 5.85 4.73 -3.48
CA THR A 88 5.38 5.66 -2.46
C THR A 88 4.04 5.20 -1.91
N ASP A 89 3.83 5.31 -0.60
CA ASP A 89 2.56 4.87 0.01
C ASP A 89 1.36 5.59 -0.62
N PRO A 90 0.34 4.88 -1.14
CA PRO A 90 -0.78 5.48 -1.84
C PRO A 90 -1.75 6.25 -0.92
N GLY A 91 -1.56 6.21 0.40
CA GLY A 91 -2.32 6.97 1.39
C GLY A 91 -1.51 8.10 2.02
N THR A 92 -0.37 7.78 2.65
CA THR A 92 0.46 8.74 3.40
C THR A 92 1.53 9.42 2.56
N GLY A 93 1.91 8.83 1.41
CA GLY A 93 2.98 9.32 0.54
C GLY A 93 4.36 8.72 0.83
N THR A 94 4.58 8.12 2.00
CA THR A 94 5.89 7.57 2.38
C THR A 94 5.75 6.27 3.16
N TYR A 95 6.56 5.27 2.80
CA TYR A 95 6.79 4.07 3.58
C TYR A 95 7.90 4.28 4.61
N VAL A 96 8.06 3.31 5.52
CA VAL A 96 9.12 3.35 6.53
C VAL A 96 10.22 2.38 6.15
N TRP A 97 11.45 2.88 6.16
CA TRP A 97 12.67 2.09 6.15
C TRP A 97 13.25 2.08 7.55
N VAL A 98 13.62 0.91 8.07
CA VAL A 98 14.37 0.81 9.31
C VAL A 98 15.84 0.92 8.97
N ASP A 99 16.53 1.88 9.59
CA ASP A 99 17.96 2.10 9.37
C ASP A 99 18.76 0.80 9.56
N ASN A 100 19.41 0.35 8.48
CA ASN A 100 20.35 -0.76 8.47
C ASN A 100 21.79 -0.30 8.13
N SER A 101 21.99 0.97 7.77
CA SER A 101 23.29 1.50 7.34
C SER A 101 24.37 1.49 8.42
N SER A 102 23.97 1.39 9.69
CA SER A 102 24.87 1.31 10.85
C SER A 102 24.67 0.05 11.69
N SER A 103 23.98 -0.97 11.18
CA SER A 103 23.72 -2.20 11.93
C SER A 103 24.99 -3.02 12.17
N GLY A 104 25.93 -2.98 11.22
CA GLY A 104 27.05 -3.92 11.14
C GLY A 104 26.63 -5.33 10.68
N ASP A 105 25.34 -5.53 10.42
CA ASP A 105 24.74 -6.75 9.86
C ASP A 105 24.21 -6.42 8.47
N GLU A 106 25.01 -6.76 7.45
CA GLU A 106 24.73 -6.47 6.04
C GLU A 106 23.67 -7.42 5.42
N ASP A 107 23.38 -8.50 6.12
CA ASP A 107 22.40 -9.54 5.76
C ASP A 107 20.95 -9.22 6.17
N GLN A 108 20.68 -8.00 6.64
CA GLN A 108 19.35 -7.62 7.12
C GLN A 108 18.85 -6.32 6.50
N PHE A 109 17.55 -6.30 6.22
CA PHE A 109 16.83 -5.07 5.90
C PHE A 109 15.41 -5.17 6.41
N CYS A 110 14.81 -4.02 6.70
CA CYS A 110 13.40 -3.97 7.08
C CYS A 110 12.75 -2.72 6.52
N ALA A 111 11.69 -2.93 5.73
CA ALA A 111 10.81 -1.87 5.26
C ALA A 111 9.36 -2.26 5.53
N TYR A 112 8.50 -1.28 5.79
CA TYR A 112 7.10 -1.57 6.06
C TYR A 112 6.17 -0.40 5.73
N GLY A 113 4.90 -0.76 5.52
CA GLY A 113 3.78 0.17 5.45
C GLY A 113 2.70 -0.18 6.47
N THR A 114 1.93 0.83 6.88
CA THR A 114 0.77 0.64 7.76
C THR A 114 -0.48 0.34 6.93
N LEU A 115 -1.15 -0.77 7.23
CA LEU A 115 -2.41 -1.17 6.58
C LEU A 115 -3.60 -0.43 7.18
N GLU A 116 -4.57 -0.11 6.34
CA GLU A 116 -5.78 0.60 6.72
C GLU A 116 -6.87 -0.37 7.22
N GLY A 117 -6.68 -0.87 8.46
CA GLY A 117 -7.59 -1.78 9.16
C GLY A 117 -8.52 -1.09 10.18
N PRO A 118 -9.65 -1.71 10.56
CA PRO A 118 -10.70 -1.06 11.35
C PRO A 118 -10.47 -1.01 12.87
N SER A 119 -9.46 -1.69 13.43
CA SER A 119 -9.35 -1.83 14.90
C SER A 119 -7.95 -2.01 15.48
N THR A 120 -6.99 -2.50 14.69
CA THR A 120 -5.61 -2.70 15.16
C THR A 120 -4.65 -2.24 14.07
N THR A 121 -3.73 -1.36 14.44
CA THR A 121 -2.63 -0.95 13.56
C THR A 121 -1.88 -2.21 13.14
N THR A 122 -1.97 -2.53 11.87
CA THR A 122 -1.32 -3.70 11.28
C THR A 122 -0.27 -3.18 10.32
N TYR A 123 0.95 -3.68 10.42
CA TYR A 123 2.04 -3.38 9.51
C TYR A 123 2.20 -4.53 8.52
N TYR A 124 2.57 -4.19 7.29
CA TYR A 124 3.00 -5.17 6.30
C TYR A 124 4.47 -4.91 6.00
N THR A 125 5.31 -5.90 6.26
CA THR A 125 6.76 -5.76 6.22
C THR A 125 7.36 -6.43 4.99
N SER A 126 8.55 -5.98 4.62
CA SER A 126 9.48 -6.62 3.71
C SER A 126 10.82 -6.73 4.42
N SER A 127 11.36 -7.95 4.49
CA SER A 127 12.66 -8.26 5.08
C SER A 127 13.40 -9.31 4.27
N GLU A 128 14.62 -9.65 4.72
CA GLU A 128 15.46 -10.73 4.18
C GLU A 128 14.75 -12.09 4.16
N ARG A 129 13.72 -12.27 5.01
CA ARG A 129 12.94 -13.51 5.13
C ARG A 129 11.64 -13.50 4.31
N GLY A 130 11.34 -12.39 3.65
CA GLY A 130 10.13 -12.22 2.84
C GLY A 130 9.19 -11.16 3.40
N ASN A 131 7.88 -11.40 3.27
CA ASN A 131 6.86 -10.44 3.68
C ASN A 131 5.97 -10.99 4.80
N PHE A 132 5.79 -10.21 5.86
CA PHE A 132 5.01 -10.61 7.03
C PHE A 132 3.99 -9.53 7.41
N SER A 133 3.01 -9.92 8.23
CA SER A 133 2.03 -9.00 8.81
C SER A 133 2.13 -9.04 10.32
N CYS A 134 2.12 -7.88 10.96
CA CYS A 134 2.30 -7.78 12.41
C CYS A 134 1.54 -6.61 13.00
N THR A 135 1.39 -6.62 14.32
CA THR A 135 0.68 -5.60 15.11
C THR A 135 1.62 -4.75 15.96
N THR A 136 2.87 -5.19 16.12
CA THR A 136 3.95 -4.43 16.75
C THR A 136 4.72 -3.65 15.69
N THR A 137 5.29 -2.51 16.08
CA THR A 137 6.11 -1.71 15.18
C THR A 137 7.37 -2.50 14.80
N PRO A 138 7.64 -2.73 13.51
CA PRO A 138 8.80 -3.49 13.06
C PRO A 138 10.11 -2.78 13.42
N THR A 139 11.12 -3.58 13.77
CA THR A 139 12.49 -3.13 14.02
C THR A 139 13.46 -3.94 13.15
N LEU A 140 14.74 -3.57 13.10
CA LEU A 140 15.69 -4.33 12.29
C LEU A 140 15.91 -5.75 12.85
N ALA A 141 15.99 -5.87 14.17
CA ALA A 141 16.16 -7.14 14.87
C ALA A 141 14.90 -8.04 14.86
N ASP A 142 13.72 -7.43 14.67
CA ASP A 142 12.44 -8.12 14.59
C ASP A 142 11.56 -7.39 13.56
N CYS A 143 11.77 -7.73 12.29
CA CYS A 143 10.95 -7.26 11.17
C CYS A 143 9.69 -8.13 10.99
N CYS A 144 9.15 -8.60 12.12
CA CYS A 144 7.93 -9.39 12.24
C CYS A 144 8.06 -10.87 11.88
N PHE A 145 9.02 -11.56 12.50
CA PHE A 145 9.24 -13.01 12.36
C PHE A 145 9.25 -13.77 13.68
#